data_AF-A0A316RRV1-F1
#
_entry.id   AF-A0A316RRV1-F1
#
_cell.length_a   1.000
_cell.length_b   1.000
_cell.length_c   1.000
_cell.angle_alpha   90.00
_cell.angle_beta   90.00
_cell.angle_gamma   90.00
#
_symmetry.space_group_name_H-M   'P 1'
#
loop_
_entity.id
_entity.type
_entity.pdbx_description
1 polymer ?
#
loop_
_entity_poly.entity_id
_entity_poly.type
_entity_poly.pdbx_seq_one_letter_code
_entity_poly.pdbx_strand_id
1 'polypeptide(L)'
;MASALQELRKVAGYRTAKEFAAAAEIPLTTYARYESSPEKIPLPVAWRFADMFSVPIDLIVGRSEQPEGPIRGEVQARYDALAPEYRAMLDSYLEFLTQKNADEARRAARREERRIAAVCARLEDVFLAELDRERPDFYLGATAADLREAFRNYLAERADERQELEVRNSIDAIMDAYDRAHQELDLGGFRVFTRTVDGSALREPLDAGRGVYVEYDGSKGVAPEKE
;
A
#
# COMPACT_ATOMS: atom_id res chain seq x y z
N MET A 1 -29.59 -44.03 -10.08
CA MET A 1 -30.53 -42.92 -9.84
C MET A 1 -30.80 -42.27 -11.19
N ALA A 2 -32.07 -41.96 -11.50
CA ALA A 2 -32.36 -41.23 -12.73
C ALA A 2 -31.82 -39.80 -12.58
N SER A 3 -31.11 -39.29 -13.57
CA SER A 3 -30.65 -37.89 -13.51
C SER A 3 -31.79 -36.93 -13.76
N ALA A 4 -31.67 -35.70 -13.27
CA ALA A 4 -32.65 -34.64 -13.50
C ALA A 4 -32.98 -34.48 -15.01
N LEU A 5 -31.98 -34.62 -15.88
CA LEU A 5 -32.18 -34.58 -17.34
C LEU A 5 -32.98 -35.74 -17.90
N GLN A 6 -32.81 -36.94 -17.34
CA GLN A 6 -33.58 -38.11 -17.74
C GLN A 6 -35.07 -37.95 -17.38
N GLU A 7 -35.37 -37.30 -16.26
CA GLU A 7 -36.73 -36.97 -15.85
C GLU A 7 -37.34 -35.87 -16.73
N LEU A 8 -36.60 -34.78 -16.96
CA LEU A 8 -37.01 -33.69 -17.84
C LEU A 8 -37.30 -34.17 -19.26
N ARG A 9 -36.47 -35.06 -19.81
CA ARG A 9 -36.68 -35.67 -21.11
C ARG A 9 -38.00 -36.43 -21.18
N LYS A 10 -38.32 -37.22 -20.15
CA LYS A 10 -39.57 -38.00 -20.08
C LYS A 10 -40.79 -37.08 -19.97
N VAL A 11 -40.70 -36.03 -19.17
CA VAL A 11 -41.77 -35.02 -19.03
C VAL A 11 -42.03 -34.30 -20.35
N ALA A 12 -40.97 -33.98 -21.11
CA ALA A 12 -41.07 -33.39 -22.44
C ALA A 12 -41.60 -34.36 -23.52
N GLY A 13 -41.92 -35.61 -23.18
CA GLY A 13 -42.55 -36.57 -24.09
C GLY A 13 -41.58 -37.40 -24.94
N TYR A 14 -40.27 -37.23 -24.77
CA TYR A 14 -39.27 -38.03 -25.48
C TYR A 14 -39.06 -39.35 -24.76
N ARG A 15 -39.45 -40.46 -25.38
CA ARG A 15 -39.40 -41.79 -24.77
C ARG A 15 -37.98 -42.32 -24.71
N THR A 16 -37.17 -41.99 -25.71
CA THR A 16 -35.78 -42.44 -25.80
C THR A 16 -34.77 -41.29 -25.80
N ALA A 17 -33.56 -41.55 -25.27
CA ALA A 17 -32.44 -40.60 -25.33
C ALA A 17 -32.03 -40.30 -26.78
N LYS A 18 -32.24 -41.25 -27.70
CA LYS A 18 -31.98 -41.09 -29.13
C LYS A 18 -32.90 -40.07 -29.80
N GLU A 19 -34.19 -40.09 -29.46
CA GLU A 19 -35.16 -39.11 -29.97
C GLU A 19 -34.79 -37.69 -29.54
N PHE A 20 -34.45 -37.51 -28.26
CA PHE A 20 -34.06 -36.20 -27.76
C PHE A 20 -32.73 -35.73 -28.35
N ALA A 21 -31.71 -36.60 -28.40
CA ALA A 21 -30.42 -36.26 -28.98
C ALA A 21 -30.53 -35.82 -30.45
N ALA A 22 -31.42 -36.46 -31.22
CA ALA A 22 -31.73 -36.06 -32.59
C ALA A 22 -32.42 -34.68 -32.65
N ALA A 23 -33.41 -34.44 -31.79
CA ALA A 23 -34.11 -33.15 -31.72
C ALA A 23 -33.21 -32.00 -31.25
N ALA A 24 -32.25 -32.28 -30.37
CA ALA A 24 -31.30 -31.30 -29.87
C ALA A 24 -30.06 -31.13 -30.77
N GLU A 25 -29.96 -31.93 -31.84
CA GLU A 25 -28.82 -31.96 -32.78
C GLU A 25 -27.47 -32.29 -32.10
N ILE A 26 -27.48 -33.23 -31.15
CA ILE A 26 -26.29 -33.64 -30.39
C ILE A 26 -26.07 -35.15 -30.60
N PRO A 27 -24.81 -35.63 -30.71
CA PRO A 27 -24.54 -37.05 -30.76
C PRO A 27 -25.08 -37.79 -29.53
N LEU A 28 -25.69 -38.96 -29.73
CA LEU A 28 -26.28 -39.77 -28.66
C LEU A 28 -25.28 -40.08 -27.53
N THR A 29 -24.03 -40.35 -27.87
CA THR A 29 -22.95 -40.62 -26.90
C THR A 29 -22.66 -39.42 -26.01
N THR A 30 -22.68 -38.23 -26.59
CA THR A 30 -22.51 -36.96 -25.86
C THR A 30 -23.71 -36.68 -24.97
N TYR A 31 -24.93 -36.90 -25.45
CA TYR A 31 -26.14 -36.73 -24.64
C TYR A 31 -26.22 -37.73 -23.47
N ALA A 32 -25.88 -39.01 -23.69
CA ALA A 32 -25.85 -40.02 -22.62
C ALA A 32 -24.82 -39.67 -21.53
N ARG A 33 -23.70 -39.04 -21.92
CA ARG A 33 -22.70 -38.51 -20.98
C ARG A 33 -23.26 -37.36 -20.15
N TYR A 34 -24.07 -36.48 -20.75
CA TYR A 34 -24.75 -35.40 -20.03
C TYR A 34 -25.82 -35.91 -19.08
N GLU A 35 -26.60 -36.93 -19.48
CA GLU A 35 -27.53 -37.58 -18.55
C GLU A 35 -26.79 -38.23 -17.38
N SER A 36 -25.56 -38.74 -17.55
CA SER A 36 -24.80 -39.41 -16.47
C SER A 36 -23.96 -38.45 -15.62
N SER A 37 -23.55 -37.32 -16.19
CA SER A 37 -22.70 -36.30 -15.55
C SER A 37 -23.19 -34.89 -15.92
N PRO A 38 -24.30 -34.42 -15.31
CA PRO A 38 -24.88 -33.11 -15.60
C PRO A 38 -23.93 -31.93 -15.35
N GLU A 39 -22.96 -32.08 -14.45
CA GLU A 39 -21.94 -31.08 -14.11
C GLU A 39 -20.92 -30.85 -15.25
N LYS A 40 -20.85 -31.76 -16.23
CA LYS A 40 -19.90 -31.69 -17.36
C LYS A 40 -20.52 -31.12 -18.63
N ILE A 41 -21.77 -30.63 -18.56
CA ILE A 41 -22.45 -30.03 -19.69
C ILE A 41 -21.82 -28.67 -19.98
N PRO A 42 -21.32 -28.41 -21.22
CA PRO A 42 -20.84 -27.10 -21.59
C PRO A 42 -21.96 -26.05 -21.43
N LEU A 43 -21.62 -24.87 -20.90
CA LEU A 43 -22.58 -23.80 -20.63
C LEU A 43 -23.50 -23.47 -21.83
N PRO A 44 -23.02 -23.38 -23.08
CA PRO A 44 -23.90 -23.11 -24.22
C PRO A 44 -24.95 -24.21 -24.46
N VAL A 45 -24.61 -25.46 -24.18
CA VAL A 45 -25.52 -26.60 -24.31
C VAL A 45 -26.54 -26.59 -23.16
N ALA A 46 -26.09 -26.26 -21.95
CA ALA A 46 -26.97 -26.14 -20.79
C ALA A 46 -28.03 -25.04 -20.97
N TRP A 47 -27.65 -23.89 -21.56
CA TRP A 47 -28.61 -22.83 -21.94
C TRP A 47 -29.64 -23.32 -22.95
N ARG A 48 -29.20 -23.98 -24.02
CA ARG A 48 -30.12 -24.52 -25.03
C ARG A 48 -31.11 -25.53 -24.43
N PHE A 49 -30.65 -26.38 -23.51
CA PHE A 49 -31.53 -27.32 -22.81
C PHE A 49 -32.48 -26.60 -21.85
N ALA A 50 -32.00 -25.59 -21.12
CA ALA A 50 -32.83 -24.76 -20.24
C ALA A 50 -33.97 -24.09 -21.03
N ASP A 51 -33.66 -23.52 -22.20
CA ASP A 51 -34.66 -22.91 -23.09
C ASP A 51 -35.64 -23.96 -23.63
N MET A 52 -35.13 -25.11 -24.08
CA MET A 52 -35.94 -26.19 -24.67
C MET A 52 -36.90 -26.83 -23.66
N PHE A 53 -36.45 -27.02 -22.42
CA PHE A 53 -37.28 -27.56 -21.34
C PHE A 53 -38.05 -26.46 -20.58
N SER A 54 -37.78 -25.18 -20.83
CA SER A 54 -38.32 -24.04 -20.08
C SER A 54 -38.09 -24.16 -18.57
N VAL A 55 -36.89 -24.60 -18.18
CA VAL A 55 -36.47 -24.77 -16.78
C VAL A 55 -35.19 -23.98 -16.50
N PRO A 56 -34.92 -23.57 -15.24
CA PRO A 56 -33.67 -22.92 -14.89
C PRO A 56 -32.46 -23.83 -15.14
N ILE A 57 -31.35 -23.22 -15.54
CA ILE A 57 -30.08 -23.91 -15.84
C ILE A 57 -29.57 -24.76 -14.66
N ASP A 58 -29.83 -24.33 -13.43
CA ASP A 58 -29.42 -25.04 -12.22
C ASP A 58 -30.02 -26.45 -12.18
N LEU A 59 -31.27 -26.63 -12.63
CA LEU A 59 -31.91 -27.96 -12.73
C LEU A 59 -31.29 -28.83 -13.84
N ILE A 60 -30.86 -28.22 -14.95
CA ILE A 60 -30.18 -28.93 -16.06
C ILE A 60 -28.82 -29.49 -15.61
N VAL A 61 -28.08 -28.70 -14.83
CA VAL A 61 -26.73 -29.03 -14.35
C VAL A 61 -26.78 -29.86 -13.04
N GLY A 62 -27.97 -30.11 -12.50
CA GLY A 62 -28.17 -30.93 -11.29
C GLY A 62 -27.86 -30.19 -9.99
N ARG A 63 -27.86 -28.86 -9.99
CA ARG A 63 -27.73 -28.02 -8.81
C ARG A 63 -29.11 -27.76 -8.21
N SER A 64 -29.54 -28.62 -7.28
CA SER A 64 -30.84 -28.51 -6.60
C SER A 64 -30.81 -27.62 -5.34
N GLU A 65 -29.62 -27.39 -4.77
CA GLU A 65 -29.46 -26.56 -3.57
C GLU A 65 -29.20 -25.12 -3.97
N GLN A 66 -30.20 -24.26 -3.76
CA GLN A 66 -29.93 -22.83 -3.72
C GLN A 66 -29.21 -22.52 -2.40
N PRO A 67 -28.12 -21.73 -2.43
CA PRO A 67 -27.49 -21.29 -1.19
C PRO A 67 -28.52 -20.47 -0.39
N GLU A 68 -28.95 -20.99 0.75
CA GLU A 68 -29.82 -20.29 1.66
C GLU A 68 -29.02 -19.18 2.36
N GLY A 69 -29.36 -17.92 2.08
CA GLY A 69 -28.80 -16.76 2.76
C GLY A 69 -28.64 -15.53 1.88
N PRO A 70 -28.57 -14.32 2.48
CA PRO A 70 -28.27 -13.11 1.73
C PRO A 70 -26.87 -13.21 1.11
N ILE A 71 -26.79 -13.07 -0.22
CA ILE A 71 -25.54 -13.16 -1.02
C ILE A 71 -24.44 -12.24 -0.46
N ARG A 72 -24.83 -11.12 0.15
CA ARG A 72 -23.92 -10.09 0.68
C ARG A 72 -23.68 -10.18 2.20
N GLY A 73 -24.16 -11.25 2.85
CA GLY A 73 -23.98 -11.49 4.28
C GLY A 73 -24.92 -10.69 5.19
N GLU A 74 -24.83 -10.97 6.50
CA GLU A 74 -25.74 -10.43 7.52
C GLU A 74 -25.61 -8.92 7.70
N VAL A 75 -24.40 -8.37 7.59
CA VAL A 75 -24.14 -6.93 7.75
C VAL A 75 -24.83 -6.12 6.66
N GLN A 76 -24.74 -6.57 5.40
CA GLN A 76 -25.43 -5.90 4.30
C GLN A 76 -26.95 -6.03 4.44
N ALA A 77 -27.45 -7.18 4.88
CA ALA A 77 -28.89 -7.35 5.13
C ALA A 77 -29.40 -6.37 6.19
N ARG A 78 -28.64 -6.15 7.27
CA ARG A 78 -28.97 -5.15 8.30
C ARG A 78 -28.87 -3.72 7.76
N TYR A 79 -27.86 -3.41 6.95
CA TYR A 79 -27.73 -2.12 6.29
C TYR A 79 -28.90 -1.83 5.34
N ASP A 80 -29.29 -2.82 4.53
CA ASP A 80 -30.40 -2.74 3.59
C ASP A 80 -31.76 -2.72 4.28
N ALA A 81 -31.83 -3.06 5.57
CA ALA A 81 -33.03 -2.90 6.40
C ALA A 81 -33.14 -1.51 7.05
N LEU A 82 -32.06 -0.72 7.10
CA LEU A 82 -32.09 0.63 7.67
C LEU A 82 -32.87 1.60 6.78
N ALA A 83 -33.52 2.58 7.40
CA ALA A 83 -34.07 3.72 6.67
C ALA A 83 -32.95 4.55 6.02
N PRO A 84 -33.21 5.25 4.90
CA PRO A 84 -32.19 5.99 4.15
C PRO A 84 -31.40 6.99 4.99
N GLU A 85 -32.04 7.65 5.96
CA GLU A 85 -31.42 8.63 6.84
C GLU A 85 -30.35 7.98 7.74
N TYR A 86 -30.66 6.79 8.26
CA TYR A 86 -29.74 6.03 9.11
C TYR A 86 -28.60 5.40 8.30
N ARG A 87 -28.82 5.05 7.03
CA ARG A 87 -27.74 4.63 6.12
C ARG A 87 -26.76 5.76 5.88
N ALA A 88 -27.25 6.95 5.53
CA ALA A 88 -26.41 8.12 5.32
C ALA A 88 -25.59 8.48 6.58
N MET A 89 -26.21 8.36 7.76
CA MET A 89 -25.51 8.56 9.03
C MET A 89 -24.42 7.51 9.27
N LEU A 90 -24.69 6.24 8.97
CA LEU A 90 -23.72 5.16 9.09
C LEU A 90 -22.56 5.33 8.09
N ASP A 91 -22.84 5.70 6.85
CA ASP A 91 -21.83 5.98 5.83
C ASP A 91 -20.92 7.13 6.29
N SER A 92 -21.50 8.21 6.81
CA SER A 92 -20.76 9.34 7.37
C SER A 92 -19.87 8.91 8.55
N TYR A 93 -20.37 8.02 9.41
CA TYR A 93 -19.59 7.50 10.53
C TYR A 93 -18.45 6.58 10.08
N LEU A 94 -18.67 5.74 9.07
CA LEU A 94 -17.62 4.89 8.49
C LEU A 94 -16.52 5.72 7.82
N GLU A 95 -16.90 6.79 7.12
CA GLU A 95 -15.96 7.75 6.55
C GLU A 95 -15.12 8.41 7.65
N PHE A 96 -15.77 8.88 8.73
CA PHE A 96 -15.08 9.44 9.89
C PHE A 96 -14.08 8.45 10.51
N LEU A 97 -14.47 7.20 10.71
CA LEU A 97 -13.58 6.17 11.27
C LEU A 97 -12.39 5.87 10.35
N THR A 98 -12.62 5.83 9.03
CA THR A 98 -11.57 5.62 8.03
C THR A 98 -10.57 6.77 8.07
N GLN A 99 -11.06 8.01 8.10
CA GLN A 99 -10.23 9.20 8.21
C GLN A 99 -9.44 9.23 9.52
N LYS A 100 -10.11 8.94 10.64
CA LYS A 100 -9.47 8.89 11.97
C LYS A 100 -8.35 7.85 12.02
N ASN A 101 -8.58 6.65 11.48
CA ASN A 101 -7.58 5.60 11.40
C ASN A 101 -6.37 6.03 10.56
N ALA A 102 -6.62 6.65 9.40
CA ALA A 102 -5.54 7.17 8.55
C ALA A 102 -4.73 8.26 9.27
N ASP A 103 -5.38 9.14 10.02
CA ASP A 103 -4.70 10.20 10.77
C ASP A 103 -3.91 9.65 11.97
N GLU A 104 -4.42 8.64 12.66
CA GLU A 104 -3.68 7.95 13.72
C GLU A 104 -2.44 7.24 13.16
N ALA A 105 -2.58 6.55 12.03
CA ALA A 105 -1.45 5.93 11.33
C ALA A 105 -0.40 6.97 10.91
N ARG A 106 -0.83 8.11 10.33
CA ARG A 106 0.07 9.23 9.97
C ARG A 106 0.76 9.81 11.21
N ARG A 107 0.05 10.00 12.32
CA ARG A 107 0.64 10.51 13.57
C ARG A 107 1.65 9.52 14.14
N ALA A 108 1.36 8.22 14.11
CA ALA A 108 2.28 7.18 14.53
C ALA A 108 3.55 7.18 13.66
N ALA A 109 3.40 7.22 12.33
CA ALA A 109 4.53 7.29 11.40
C ALA A 109 5.40 8.53 11.65
N ARG A 110 4.79 9.72 11.82
CA ARG A 110 5.56 10.95 12.14
C ARG A 110 6.28 10.88 13.47
N ARG A 111 5.70 10.22 14.50
CA ARG A 111 6.38 10.04 15.80
C ARG A 111 7.59 9.15 15.66
N GLU A 112 7.46 8.06 14.91
CA GLU A 112 8.57 7.14 14.68
C GLU A 112 9.67 7.80 13.84
N GLU A 113 9.30 8.49 12.77
CA GLU A 113 10.21 9.28 11.95
C GLU A 113 11.01 10.30 12.78
N ARG A 114 10.35 11.03 13.68
CA ARG A 114 11.03 11.97 14.61
C ARG A 114 11.95 11.25 15.58
N ARG A 115 11.55 10.08 16.09
CA ARG A 115 12.38 9.27 16.99
C ARG A 115 13.66 8.85 16.27
N ILE A 116 13.54 8.30 15.06
CA ILE A 116 14.68 7.85 14.26
C ILE A 116 15.58 9.02 13.89
N ALA A 117 15.01 10.17 13.48
CA ALA A 117 15.78 11.37 13.20
C ALA A 117 16.56 11.88 14.41
N ALA A 118 15.95 11.87 15.61
CA ALA A 118 16.64 12.27 16.84
C ALA A 118 17.77 11.30 17.22
N VAL A 119 17.57 9.98 17.00
CA VAL A 119 18.62 8.98 17.20
C VAL A 119 19.77 9.18 16.21
N CYS A 120 19.45 9.43 14.94
CA CYS A 120 20.42 9.73 13.89
C CYS A 120 21.30 10.93 14.27
N ALA A 121 20.69 12.09 14.57
CA ALA A 121 21.42 13.31 14.94
C ALA A 121 22.36 13.09 16.13
N ARG A 122 21.87 12.41 17.18
CA ARG A 122 22.70 12.10 18.36
C ARG A 122 23.89 11.20 18.02
N LEU A 123 23.69 10.19 17.17
CA LEU A 123 24.76 9.28 16.78
C LEU A 123 25.78 9.97 15.86
N GLU A 124 25.30 10.86 15.00
CA GLU A 124 26.12 11.69 14.14
C GLU A 124 27.01 12.65 14.94
N ASP A 125 26.48 13.33 15.96
CA ASP A 125 27.28 14.21 16.83
C ASP A 125 28.45 13.45 17.48
N VAL A 126 28.19 12.23 17.95
CA VAL A 126 29.23 11.38 18.56
C VAL A 126 30.23 10.91 17.51
N PHE A 127 29.75 10.47 16.35
CA PHE A 127 30.59 10.07 15.22
C PHE A 127 31.53 11.19 14.79
N LEU A 128 31.02 12.40 14.56
CA LEU A 128 31.83 13.55 14.13
C LEU A 128 32.88 13.91 15.19
N ALA A 129 32.52 13.86 16.47
CA ALA A 129 33.46 14.13 17.57
C ALA A 129 34.55 13.05 17.69
N GLU A 130 34.25 11.79 17.40
CA GLU A 130 35.22 10.69 17.39
C GLU A 130 36.11 10.78 16.13
N LEU A 131 35.52 11.07 14.97
CA LEU A 131 36.21 11.24 13.69
C LEU A 131 37.23 12.38 13.76
N ASP A 132 36.87 13.52 14.35
CA ASP A 132 37.76 14.67 14.52
C ASP A 132 38.96 14.36 15.43
N ARG A 133 38.78 13.48 16.42
CA ARG A 133 39.85 13.03 17.32
C ARG A 133 40.77 12.00 16.68
N GLU A 134 40.22 11.04 15.95
CA GLU A 134 40.99 9.90 15.42
C GLU A 134 41.60 10.19 14.05
N ARG A 135 40.92 11.00 13.22
CA ARG A 135 41.30 11.31 11.85
C ARG A 135 41.02 12.79 11.53
N PRO A 136 41.75 13.74 12.13
CA PRO A 136 41.54 15.17 11.91
C PRO A 136 41.71 15.59 10.44
N ASP A 137 42.57 14.88 9.70
CA ASP A 137 42.81 15.14 8.27
C ASP A 137 41.73 14.54 7.35
N PHE A 138 40.74 13.82 7.87
CA PHE A 138 39.70 13.16 7.07
C PHE A 138 38.94 14.15 6.18
N TYR A 139 38.71 15.37 6.67
CA TYR A 139 38.01 16.41 5.92
C TYR A 139 38.83 16.99 4.75
N LEU A 140 40.14 16.73 4.69
CA LEU A 140 41.00 17.19 3.60
C LEU A 140 40.81 16.32 2.35
N GLY A 141 39.70 16.55 1.64
CA GLY A 141 39.38 15.90 0.36
C GLY A 141 38.23 14.88 0.42
N ALA A 142 37.62 14.66 1.59
CA ALA A 142 36.42 13.83 1.69
C ALA A 142 35.21 14.49 1.01
N THR A 143 34.46 13.68 0.27
CA THR A 143 33.16 14.05 -0.29
C THR A 143 32.02 13.71 0.68
N ALA A 144 30.82 14.23 0.41
CA ALA A 144 29.62 13.86 1.18
C ALA A 144 29.31 12.36 1.12
N ALA A 145 29.67 11.68 0.02
CA ALA A 145 29.54 10.24 -0.12
C ALA A 145 30.51 9.49 0.81
N ASP A 146 31.75 9.98 0.93
CA ASP A 146 32.76 9.40 1.82
C ASP A 146 32.36 9.54 3.30
N LEU A 147 31.76 10.68 3.67
CA LEU A 147 31.27 10.92 5.02
C LEU A 147 30.03 10.07 5.34
N ARG A 148 29.12 9.89 4.38
CA ARG A 148 27.98 8.96 4.49
C ARG A 148 28.44 7.51 4.67
N GLU A 149 29.43 7.07 3.91
CA GLU A 149 29.97 5.71 4.03
C GLU A 149 30.71 5.50 5.35
N ALA A 150 31.50 6.48 5.80
CA ALA A 150 32.14 6.45 7.10
C ALA A 150 31.12 6.37 8.25
N PHE A 151 30.03 7.15 8.18
CA PHE A 151 28.95 7.09 9.17
C PHE A 151 28.23 5.73 9.16
N ARG A 152 28.00 5.14 7.99
CA ARG A 152 27.42 3.79 7.89
C ARG A 152 28.30 2.73 8.55
N ASN A 153 29.61 2.78 8.30
CA ASN A 153 30.57 1.84 8.89
C ASN A 153 30.63 2.00 10.42
N TYR A 154 30.60 3.25 10.89
CA TYR A 154 30.51 3.57 12.32
C TYR A 154 29.28 2.94 12.98
N LEU A 155 28.10 3.05 12.35
CA LEU A 155 26.86 2.43 12.88
C LEU A 155 26.96 0.91 12.93
N ALA A 156 27.60 0.27 11.94
CA ALA A 156 27.79 -1.17 11.89
C ALA A 156 28.74 -1.66 12.99
N GLU A 157 29.91 -1.03 13.14
CA GLU A 157 30.88 -1.34 14.18
C GLU A 157 30.28 -1.16 15.58
N ARG A 158 29.58 -0.04 15.81
CA ARG A 158 28.94 0.25 17.09
C ARG A 158 27.80 -0.72 17.42
N ALA A 159 27.02 -1.15 16.43
CA ALA A 159 25.94 -2.12 16.60
C ALA A 159 26.50 -3.50 17.03
N ASP A 160 27.65 -3.89 16.49
CA ASP A 160 28.30 -5.16 16.81
C ASP A 160 29.05 -5.10 18.15
N GLU A 161 29.76 -4.01 18.45
CA GLU A 161 30.54 -3.84 19.67
C GLU A 161 29.68 -3.60 20.92
N ARG A 162 28.58 -2.85 20.79
CA ARG A 162 27.71 -2.50 21.94
C ARG A 162 26.46 -3.38 22.06
N GLN A 163 26.28 -4.35 21.15
CA GLN A 163 25.10 -5.21 21.07
C GLN A 163 23.77 -4.42 21.08
N GLU A 164 23.76 -3.23 20.49
CA GLU A 164 22.56 -2.39 20.41
C GLU A 164 21.63 -2.93 19.31
N LEU A 165 20.82 -3.94 19.68
CA LEU A 165 19.86 -4.62 18.78
C LEU A 165 18.90 -3.64 18.08
N GLU A 166 18.52 -2.55 18.76
CA GLU A 166 17.67 -1.50 18.16
C GLU A 166 18.38 -0.77 17.02
N VAL A 167 19.68 -0.48 17.15
CA VAL A 167 20.48 0.16 16.10
C VAL A 167 20.70 -0.82 14.96
N ARG A 168 21.07 -2.08 15.25
CA ARG A 168 21.27 -3.12 14.23
C ARG A 168 20.04 -3.33 13.34
N ASN A 169 18.85 -3.36 13.95
CA ASN A 169 17.59 -3.54 13.23
C ASN A 169 17.10 -2.25 12.53
N SER A 170 17.75 -1.12 12.79
CA SER A 170 17.32 0.21 12.31
C SER A 170 18.41 0.95 11.53
N ILE A 171 19.54 0.32 11.18
CA ILE A 171 20.65 0.99 10.46
C ILE A 171 20.13 1.63 9.18
N ASP A 172 19.36 0.89 8.37
CA ASP A 172 18.83 1.41 7.11
C ASP A 172 17.89 2.60 7.35
N ALA A 173 17.04 2.55 8.38
CA ALA A 173 16.13 3.64 8.70
C ALA A 173 16.86 4.88 9.26
N ILE A 174 17.95 4.68 10.01
CA ILE A 174 18.83 5.75 10.48
C ILE A 174 19.58 6.38 9.29
N MET A 175 20.06 5.57 8.34
CA MET A 175 20.71 6.05 7.12
C MET A 175 19.72 6.79 6.21
N ASP A 176 18.46 6.36 6.12
CA ASP A 176 17.42 7.09 5.39
C ASP A 176 17.07 8.42 6.07
N ALA A 177 17.14 8.49 7.41
CA ALA A 177 17.01 9.75 8.14
C ALA A 177 18.22 10.67 7.91
N TYR A 178 19.42 10.11 7.91
CA TYR A 178 20.67 10.80 7.61
C TYR A 178 20.64 11.39 6.19
N ASP A 179 20.25 10.60 5.20
CA ASP A 179 20.15 11.02 3.80
C ASP A 179 19.14 12.15 3.63
N ARG A 180 18.00 12.10 4.33
CA ARG A 180 17.00 13.19 4.30
C ARG A 180 17.51 14.47 4.96
N ALA A 181 18.33 14.36 5.99
CA ALA A 181 18.95 15.51 6.65
C ALA A 181 20.08 16.14 5.81
N HIS A 182 20.79 15.30 5.03
CA HIS A 182 21.96 15.68 4.22
C HIS A 182 21.69 15.78 2.72
N GLN A 183 20.41 15.74 2.30
CA GLN A 183 20.02 15.97 0.92
C GLN A 183 20.53 17.35 0.46
N GLU A 184 21.26 17.39 -0.66
CA GLU A 184 21.67 18.63 -1.30
C GLU A 184 20.42 19.43 -1.70
N LEU A 185 20.15 20.53 -0.99
CA LEU A 185 19.12 21.48 -1.40
C LEU A 185 19.71 22.36 -2.51
N ASP A 186 19.34 22.08 -3.76
CA ASP A 186 19.65 22.94 -4.91
C ASP A 186 18.70 24.14 -4.93
N LEU A 187 19.08 25.19 -4.20
CA LEU A 187 18.36 26.47 -4.19
C LEU A 187 18.99 27.40 -5.22
N GLY A 188 18.54 27.27 -6.48
CA GLY A 188 18.85 28.22 -7.54
C GLY A 188 20.36 28.36 -7.84
N GLY A 189 21.08 27.25 -7.93
CA GLY A 189 22.51 27.24 -8.28
C GLY A 189 23.47 27.41 -7.11
N PHE A 190 22.95 27.41 -5.87
CA PHE A 190 23.77 27.34 -4.65
C PHE A 190 23.63 25.94 -4.03
N ARG A 191 24.73 25.19 -3.95
CA ARG A 191 24.80 24.01 -3.08
C ARG A 191 24.90 24.48 -1.64
N VAL A 192 23.82 24.31 -0.89
CA VAL A 192 23.81 24.59 0.55
C VAL A 192 24.01 23.28 1.29
N PHE A 193 25.20 23.08 1.86
CA PHE A 193 25.38 22.09 2.91
C PHE A 193 24.74 22.65 4.18
N THR A 194 23.68 22.02 4.69
CA THR A 194 23.15 22.39 6.00
C THR A 194 24.09 21.86 7.08
N ARG A 195 25.16 22.61 7.35
CA ARG A 195 25.95 22.47 8.56
C ARG A 195 25.23 23.25 9.66
N THR A 196 24.77 22.56 10.70
CA THR A 196 24.46 23.22 11.97
C THR A 196 25.11 22.47 13.11
N VAL A 197 26.16 23.07 13.68
CA VAL A 197 26.38 23.03 15.14
C VAL A 197 26.67 24.43 15.67
N ASP A 198 27.24 25.34 14.89
CA ASP A 198 27.29 26.77 15.20
C ASP A 198 26.89 27.58 13.98
N GLY A 199 25.98 28.55 14.13
CA GLY A 199 25.31 29.31 13.06
C GLY A 199 26.18 30.17 12.14
N SER A 200 27.43 29.80 11.87
CA SER A 200 28.26 30.37 10.82
C SER A 200 28.19 29.49 9.57
N ALA A 201 27.32 29.85 8.62
CA ALA A 201 27.35 29.30 7.28
C ALA A 201 28.68 29.72 6.61
N LEU A 202 29.62 28.79 6.44
CA LEU A 202 30.74 28.97 5.53
C LEU A 202 30.18 28.88 4.10
N ARG A 203 29.88 30.04 3.52
CA ARG A 203 29.61 30.19 2.09
C ARG A 203 30.95 30.32 1.38
N GLU A 204 31.34 29.30 0.62
CA GLU A 204 32.39 29.49 -0.40
C GLU A 204 31.74 30.03 -1.69
N PRO A 205 32.14 31.22 -2.17
CA PRO A 205 31.73 31.69 -3.48
C PRO A 205 32.63 31.07 -4.56
N LEU A 206 32.03 30.43 -5.55
CA LEU A 206 32.66 30.23 -6.86
C LEU A 206 32.68 31.58 -7.57
N ASP A 207 33.89 32.10 -7.74
CA ASP A 207 34.22 33.41 -8.27
C ASP A 207 33.68 33.62 -9.70
N ALA A 208 32.84 34.64 -9.90
CA ALA A 208 32.92 35.58 -11.02
C ALA A 208 31.80 36.63 -10.95
N GLY A 209 32.17 37.87 -10.61
CA GLY A 209 31.57 39.07 -11.21
C GLY A 209 30.27 39.59 -10.59
N ARG A 210 30.41 40.59 -9.69
CA ARG A 210 29.39 41.55 -9.23
C ARG A 210 28.18 40.94 -8.49
N GLY A 211 28.34 40.75 -7.18
CA GLY A 211 27.23 40.53 -6.25
C GLY A 211 27.07 41.72 -5.31
N VAL A 212 25.85 42.28 -5.29
CA VAL A 212 25.41 43.37 -4.40
C VAL A 212 25.36 42.86 -2.96
N TYR A 213 25.97 43.61 -2.03
CA TYR A 213 25.86 43.36 -0.59
C TYR A 213 24.43 43.72 -0.12
N VAL A 214 23.73 42.76 0.48
CA VAL A 214 22.59 43.05 1.35
C VAL A 214 22.98 42.64 2.75
N GLU A 215 23.47 43.61 3.53
CA GLU A 215 23.62 43.45 4.97
C GLU A 215 22.23 43.42 5.60
N TYR A 216 21.92 42.32 6.30
CA TYR A 216 20.76 42.25 7.17
C TYR A 216 21.25 42.49 8.60
N ASP A 217 21.14 43.72 9.08
CA ASP A 217 21.45 44.08 10.47
C ASP A 217 20.29 43.63 11.37
N GLY A 218 20.56 42.60 12.17
CA GLY A 218 19.63 41.96 13.10
C GLY A 218 19.33 42.78 14.36
N SER A 219 19.06 44.08 14.22
CA SER A 219 18.76 44.94 15.36
C SER A 219 17.70 46.00 15.03
N LYS A 220 16.43 45.59 14.93
CA LYS A 220 15.24 46.39 15.28
C LYS A 220 13.95 45.57 15.15
N GLY A 221 13.51 45.00 16.27
CA GLY A 221 12.09 44.76 16.48
C GLY A 221 11.43 46.08 16.86
N VAL A 222 10.65 46.67 15.97
CA VAL A 222 9.68 47.72 16.31
C VAL A 222 8.32 47.21 15.87
N ALA A 223 7.45 47.01 16.85
CA ALA A 223 6.05 46.65 16.66
C ALA A 223 5.31 47.78 15.91
N PRO A 224 4.33 47.47 15.04
CA PRO A 224 3.46 48.49 14.50
C PRO A 224 2.42 48.87 15.56
N GLU A 225 2.55 50.07 16.13
CA GLU A 225 1.45 50.74 16.81
C GLU A 225 0.37 51.12 15.79
N LYS A 226 -0.87 50.89 16.19
CA LYS A 226 -2.09 51.35 15.52
C LYS A 226 -2.28 52.83 15.84
N GLU A 227 -2.44 53.66 14.81
CA GLU A 227 -3.53 54.62 14.63
C GLU A 227 -3.56 55.14 13.19
#